data_AF-A0A2P2BT59-F1
#
_entry.id   AF-A0A2P2BT59-F1
#
_cell.length_a   1.000
_cell.length_b   1.000
_cell.length_c   1.000
_cell.angle_alpha   90.00
_cell.angle_beta   90.00
_cell.angle_gamma   90.00
#
_symmetry.space_group_name_H-M   'P 1'
#
loop_
_entity.id
_entity.type
_entity.pdbx_description
1 polymer ?
#
loop_
_entity_poly.entity_id
_entity_poly.type
_entity_poly.pdbx_seq_one_letter_code
_entity_poly.pdbx_strand_id
1 'polypeptide(L)'
;MATFNENNYRKITTYYKTLGEKKLFKSSLSSLNLNKRVFLFYFKYKNIPICALPRLRSILASRHSFLSFCYNFFNFVNSNGVCVEISEDSISLIAKFVVSHEIGHIVDKNIYKSKEQYSAIIYSIIDKIIEYDIDVSNNNIHKENIPDDLEKNLIALKKNLINREVTAWNNAKSMVNIKNSHEEFIFNKVKEYALATYNFGNLKSVVREHNIDTILRYTKKVA
;
A
#
# COMPACT_ATOMS: atom_id res chain seq x y z
N MET A 1 -13.70 16.41 -9.40
CA MET A 1 -13.48 15.95 -8.01
C MET A 1 -14.76 15.29 -7.54
N ALA A 2 -14.73 14.02 -7.15
CA ALA A 2 -15.90 13.38 -6.54
C ALA A 2 -16.16 14.07 -5.19
N THR A 3 -17.35 14.65 -5.01
CA THR A 3 -17.76 15.30 -3.77
C THR A 3 -17.86 14.26 -2.65
N PHE A 4 -17.41 14.63 -1.44
CA PHE A 4 -17.49 13.73 -0.29
C PHE A 4 -18.94 13.30 -0.03
N ASN A 5 -19.24 12.02 -0.25
CA ASN A 5 -20.54 11.44 0.08
C ASN A 5 -20.61 11.04 1.56
N GLU A 6 -21.20 11.91 2.38
CA GLU A 6 -21.33 11.71 3.82
C GLU A 6 -22.19 10.48 4.18
N ASN A 7 -23.24 10.19 3.41
CA ASN A 7 -24.13 9.05 3.66
C ASN A 7 -23.37 7.72 3.52
N ASN A 8 -22.53 7.59 2.50
CA ASN A 8 -21.69 6.40 2.33
C ASN A 8 -20.69 6.24 3.48
N TYR A 9 -20.03 7.33 3.88
CA TYR A 9 -19.09 7.29 4.99
C TYR A 9 -19.76 6.91 6.33
N ARG A 10 -20.97 7.43 6.58
CA ARG A 10 -21.79 7.05 7.75
C ARG A 10 -22.15 5.56 7.73
N LYS A 11 -22.61 5.04 6.58
CA LYS A 11 -22.91 3.59 6.42
C LYS A 11 -21.69 2.73 6.72
N ILE A 12 -20.54 3.02 6.10
CA ILE A 12 -19.28 2.31 6.32
C ILE A 12 -18.90 2.31 7.80
N THR A 13 -19.01 3.47 8.45
CA THR A 13 -18.69 3.64 9.87
C THR A 13 -19.60 2.81 10.76
N THR A 14 -20.91 2.80 10.49
CA THR A 14 -21.89 2.01 11.25
C THR A 14 -21.61 0.52 11.13
N TYR A 15 -21.48 0.00 9.91
CA TYR A 15 -21.21 -1.42 9.69
C TYR A 15 -19.87 -1.87 10.28
N TYR A 16 -18.81 -1.06 10.13
CA TYR A 16 -17.52 -1.39 10.75
C TYR A 16 -17.60 -1.46 12.29
N LYS A 17 -18.42 -0.57 12.90
CA LYS A 17 -18.71 -0.61 14.34
C LYS A 17 -19.50 -1.87 14.72
N THR A 18 -20.52 -2.24 13.94
CA THR A 18 -21.31 -3.46 14.15
C THR A 18 -20.45 -4.73 14.10
N LEU A 19 -19.50 -4.79 13.16
CA LEU A 19 -18.53 -5.87 13.03
C LEU A 19 -17.47 -5.91 14.16
N GLY A 20 -17.50 -4.96 15.09
CA GLY A 20 -16.66 -4.95 16.28
C GLY A 20 -15.23 -4.42 16.07
N GLU A 21 -14.99 -3.67 14.99
CA GLU A 21 -13.74 -2.97 14.69
C GLU A 21 -12.47 -3.84 14.82
N LYS A 22 -11.79 -3.78 15.97
CA LYS A 22 -10.62 -4.62 16.30
C LYS A 22 -10.92 -6.11 16.20
N LYS A 23 -12.14 -6.52 16.59
CA LYS A 23 -12.57 -7.92 16.53
C LYS A 23 -12.58 -8.43 15.09
N LEU A 24 -13.04 -7.61 14.14
CA LEU A 24 -13.03 -7.95 12.72
C LEU A 24 -11.62 -8.27 12.21
N PHE A 25 -10.62 -7.44 12.55
CA PHE A 25 -9.22 -7.69 12.17
C PHE A 25 -8.65 -8.96 12.82
N LYS A 26 -8.98 -9.21 14.09
CA LYS A 26 -8.56 -10.45 14.77
C LYS A 26 -9.17 -11.69 14.10
N SER A 27 -10.48 -11.65 13.81
CA SER A 27 -11.19 -12.73 13.14
C SER A 27 -10.67 -12.97 11.74
N SER A 28 -10.39 -11.89 11.00
CA SER A 28 -9.75 -11.93 9.68
C SER A 28 -8.40 -12.64 9.76
N LEU A 29 -7.53 -12.23 10.68
CA LEU A 29 -6.22 -12.86 10.90
C LEU A 29 -6.33 -14.34 11.26
N SER A 30 -7.24 -14.71 12.18
CA SER A 30 -7.42 -16.10 12.60
C SER A 30 -8.01 -17.01 11.53
N SER A 31 -8.67 -16.43 10.52
CA SER A 31 -9.29 -17.19 9.41
C SER A 31 -8.29 -17.62 8.33
N LEU A 32 -7.04 -17.15 8.40
CA LEU A 32 -6.01 -17.40 7.40
C LEU A 32 -5.21 -18.66 7.76
N ASN A 33 -4.86 -19.43 6.74
CA ASN A 33 -4.06 -20.64 6.90
C ASN A 33 -2.58 -20.28 7.07
N LEU A 34 -2.15 -20.03 8.31
CA LEU A 34 -0.80 -19.56 8.64
C LEU A 34 -0.01 -20.57 9.45
N ASN A 35 1.21 -20.87 8.98
CA ASN A 35 2.16 -21.72 9.71
C ASN A 35 2.97 -20.95 10.78
N LYS A 36 2.78 -19.62 10.89
CA LYS A 36 3.58 -18.74 11.76
C LYS A 36 2.68 -17.81 12.55
N ARG A 37 3.05 -17.54 13.81
CA ARG A 37 2.39 -16.55 14.65
C ARG A 37 2.64 -15.13 14.10
N VAL A 38 1.57 -14.37 13.94
CA VAL A 38 1.55 -12.96 13.53
C VAL A 38 0.87 -12.14 14.61
N PHE A 39 1.41 -10.96 14.92
CA PHE A 39 0.88 -10.06 15.94
C PHE A 39 0.05 -8.94 15.30
N LEU A 40 -1.10 -8.60 15.88
CA LEU A 40 -1.94 -7.49 15.43
C LEU A 40 -1.91 -6.35 16.45
N PHE A 41 -1.43 -5.18 16.03
CA PHE A 41 -1.48 -3.95 16.79
C PHE A 41 -2.56 -3.03 16.21
N TYR A 42 -3.68 -2.93 16.94
CA TYR A 42 -4.83 -2.12 16.53
C TYR A 42 -4.92 -0.82 17.34
N PHE A 43 -5.00 0.30 16.64
CA PHE A 43 -5.10 1.63 17.24
C PHE A 43 -6.47 2.26 16.96
N LYS A 44 -7.22 2.59 18.03
CA LYS A 44 -8.55 3.18 17.89
C LYS A 44 -8.50 4.68 17.56
N TYR A 45 -7.59 5.41 18.20
CA TYR A 45 -7.56 6.88 18.16
C TYR A 45 -6.36 7.46 17.39
N LYS A 46 -5.35 6.65 17.08
CA LYS A 46 -4.19 7.09 16.29
C LYS A 46 -4.46 6.84 14.81
N ASN A 47 -3.97 7.73 13.96
CA ASN A 47 -3.98 7.55 12.51
C ASN A 47 -2.73 6.77 12.08
N ILE A 48 -2.79 5.45 12.21
CA ILE A 48 -1.72 4.54 11.80
C ILE A 48 -2.17 3.84 10.51
N PRO A 49 -1.38 3.83 9.44
CA PRO A 49 -1.74 3.11 8.22
C PRO A 49 -1.93 1.62 8.49
N ILE A 50 -2.70 0.96 7.64
CA ILE A 50 -2.70 -0.51 7.62
C ILE A 50 -1.42 -0.92 6.92
N CYS A 51 -0.54 -1.63 7.62
CA CYS A 51 0.73 -2.06 7.07
C CYS A 51 1.35 -3.22 7.85
N ALA A 52 2.18 -3.99 7.15
CA ALA A 52 3.01 -5.03 7.73
C ALA A 52 4.37 -4.48 8.20
N LEU A 53 4.85 -5.07 9.30
CA LEU A 53 6.25 -5.07 9.71
C LEU A 53 6.79 -6.50 9.57
N PRO A 54 7.29 -6.90 8.38
CA PRO A 54 7.66 -8.29 8.08
C PRO A 54 8.66 -8.90 9.07
N ARG A 55 9.69 -8.14 9.46
CA ARG A 55 10.70 -8.56 10.44
C ARG A 55 10.10 -8.91 11.80
N LEU A 56 9.15 -8.11 12.25
CA LEU A 56 8.48 -8.30 13.55
C LEU A 56 7.25 -9.22 13.44
N ARG A 57 6.95 -9.74 12.24
CA ARG A 57 5.74 -10.53 11.95
C ARG A 57 4.49 -9.87 12.53
N SER A 58 4.38 -8.56 12.32
CA SER A 58 3.36 -7.75 12.96
C SER A 58 2.58 -6.96 11.91
N ILE A 59 1.29 -6.78 12.15
CA ILE A 59 0.41 -5.93 11.35
C ILE A 59 0.00 -4.76 12.23
N LEU A 60 0.15 -3.56 11.69
CA LEU A 60 -0.40 -2.35 12.26
C LEU A 60 -1.70 -2.04 11.54
N ALA A 61 -2.73 -1.63 12.28
CA ALA A 61 -3.98 -1.15 11.71
C ALA A 61 -4.59 -0.10 12.64
N SER A 62 -5.33 0.85 12.06
CA SER A 62 -6.14 1.77 12.86
C SER A 62 -7.55 1.93 12.33
N ARG A 63 -8.46 2.34 13.23
CA ARG A 63 -9.84 2.68 12.88
C ARG A 63 -9.90 3.65 11.72
N HIS A 64 -9.15 4.75 11.80
CA HIS A 64 -9.16 5.81 10.80
C HIS A 64 -8.64 5.32 9.45
N SER A 65 -7.52 4.60 9.44
CA SER A 65 -6.94 4.07 8.19
C SER A 65 -7.89 3.11 7.47
N PHE A 66 -8.59 2.24 8.20
CA PHE A 66 -9.52 1.29 7.60
C PHE A 66 -10.78 1.96 7.06
N LEU A 67 -11.35 2.92 7.81
CA LEU A 67 -12.49 3.70 7.33
C LEU A 67 -12.13 4.50 6.07
N SER A 68 -10.95 5.12 6.06
CA SER A 68 -10.42 5.84 4.90
C SER A 68 -10.23 4.90 3.70
N PHE A 69 -9.63 3.72 3.92
CA PHE A 69 -9.46 2.70 2.89
C PHE A 69 -10.80 2.29 2.28
N CYS A 70 -11.78 1.90 3.11
CA CYS A 70 -13.10 1.48 2.64
C CYS A 70 -13.79 2.60 1.87
N TYR A 71 -13.76 3.83 2.38
CA TYR A 71 -14.38 4.98 1.73
C TYR A 71 -13.82 5.22 0.32
N ASN A 72 -12.49 5.24 0.21
CA ASN A 72 -11.82 5.45 -1.08
C ASN A 72 -12.03 4.26 -2.03
N PHE A 73 -12.01 3.03 -1.51
CA PHE A 73 -12.32 1.82 -2.28
C PHE A 73 -13.72 1.90 -2.89
N PHE A 74 -14.76 2.16 -2.09
CA PHE A 74 -16.14 2.25 -2.58
C PHE A 74 -16.32 3.39 -3.58
N ASN A 75 -15.66 4.53 -3.37
CA ASN A 75 -15.68 5.60 -4.35
C ASN A 75 -15.02 5.20 -5.67
N PHE A 76 -13.88 4.52 -5.63
CA PHE A 76 -13.14 4.06 -6.81
C PHE A 76 -13.94 3.04 -7.64
N VAL A 77 -14.51 2.01 -7.01
CA VAL A 77 -15.22 0.95 -7.74
C VAL A 77 -16.54 1.48 -8.31
N ASN A 78 -17.28 2.27 -7.53
CA ASN A 78 -18.58 2.79 -7.93
C ASN A 78 -18.47 3.93 -8.96
N SER A 79 -17.36 4.68 -8.99
CA SER A 79 -17.13 5.66 -10.07
C SER A 79 -16.90 5.00 -11.43
N ASN A 80 -16.47 3.74 -11.45
CA ASN A 80 -16.19 2.98 -12.67
C ASN A 80 -17.40 2.17 -13.15
N GLY A 81 -18.61 2.48 -12.66
CA GLY A 81 -19.85 1.77 -13.02
C GLY A 81 -19.99 0.38 -12.41
N VAL A 82 -19.06 -0.03 -11.54
CA VAL A 82 -19.07 -1.32 -10.85
C VAL A 82 -19.66 -1.15 -9.46
N CYS A 83 -20.87 -1.65 -9.24
CA CYS A 83 -21.57 -1.46 -7.96
C CYS A 83 -21.16 -2.53 -6.95
N VAL A 84 -20.14 -2.25 -6.12
CA VAL A 84 -19.93 -3.02 -4.89
C VAL A 84 -20.78 -2.38 -3.80
N GLU A 85 -21.77 -3.12 -3.30
CA GLU A 85 -22.66 -2.63 -2.26
C GLU A 85 -21.91 -2.38 -0.95
N ILE A 86 -22.20 -1.26 -0.30
CA ILE A 86 -21.74 -0.99 1.06
C ILE A 86 -22.62 -1.78 2.03
N SER A 87 -22.11 -2.92 2.50
CA SER A 87 -22.77 -3.81 3.45
C SER A 87 -21.78 -4.32 4.50
N GLU A 88 -22.29 -4.99 5.55
CA GLU A 88 -21.44 -5.67 6.54
C GLU A 88 -20.57 -6.75 5.89
N ASP A 89 -21.12 -7.48 4.91
CA ASP A 89 -20.40 -8.54 4.20
C ASP A 89 -19.22 -7.97 3.41
N SER A 90 -19.46 -6.93 2.58
CA SER A 90 -18.41 -6.27 1.81
C SER A 90 -17.30 -5.72 2.71
N ILE A 91 -17.64 -5.09 3.84
CA ILE A 91 -16.65 -4.54 4.79
C ILE A 91 -15.86 -5.66 5.47
N SER A 92 -16.51 -6.77 5.80
CA SER A 92 -15.86 -7.95 6.37
C SER A 92 -14.85 -8.55 5.38
N LEU A 93 -15.24 -8.69 4.12
CA LEU A 93 -14.38 -9.18 3.05
C LEU A 93 -13.19 -8.24 2.77
N ILE A 94 -13.43 -6.93 2.73
CA ILE A 94 -12.34 -5.95 2.59
C ILE A 94 -11.34 -6.08 3.73
N ALA A 95 -11.79 -6.21 4.99
CA ALA A 95 -10.90 -6.42 6.13
C ALA A 95 -10.08 -7.71 6.00
N LYS A 96 -10.73 -8.81 5.61
CA LYS A 96 -10.09 -10.11 5.34
C LYS A 96 -8.98 -9.98 4.30
N PHE A 97 -9.27 -9.32 3.18
CA PHE A 97 -8.34 -9.19 2.07
C PHE A 97 -7.18 -8.25 2.36
N VAL A 98 -7.43 -7.09 2.97
CA VAL A 98 -6.35 -6.18 3.38
C VAL A 98 -5.44 -6.87 4.40
N VAL A 99 -5.99 -7.54 5.43
CA VAL A 99 -5.17 -8.29 6.39
C VAL A 99 -4.36 -9.39 5.69
N SER A 100 -4.95 -10.11 4.73
CA SER A 100 -4.24 -11.16 4.00
C SER A 100 -3.11 -10.63 3.12
N HIS A 101 -3.26 -9.45 2.51
CA HIS A 101 -2.21 -8.76 1.75
C HIS A 101 -1.03 -8.37 2.64
N GLU A 102 -1.30 -7.82 3.83
CA GLU A 102 -0.24 -7.49 4.78
C GLU A 102 0.52 -8.74 5.25
N ILE A 103 -0.18 -9.86 5.44
CA ILE A 103 0.48 -11.14 5.73
C ILE A 103 1.25 -11.65 4.52
N GLY A 104 0.77 -11.38 3.31
CA GLY A 104 1.48 -11.64 2.06
C GLY A 104 2.89 -11.08 2.07
N HIS A 105 3.10 -9.88 2.63
CA HIS A 105 4.44 -9.31 2.85
C HIS A 105 5.24 -10.06 3.94
N ILE A 106 4.59 -10.51 5.01
CA ILE A 106 5.26 -11.22 6.12
C ILE A 106 5.78 -12.59 5.68
N VAL A 107 5.03 -13.30 4.82
CA VAL A 107 5.38 -14.65 4.37
C VAL A 107 6.26 -14.69 3.12
N ASP A 108 6.47 -13.53 2.47
CA ASP A 108 7.33 -13.44 1.31
C ASP A 108 8.78 -13.81 1.66
N LYS A 109 9.24 -14.93 1.08
CA LYS A 109 10.60 -15.46 1.29
C LYS A 109 11.67 -14.58 0.65
N ASN A 110 11.31 -13.78 -0.35
CA ASN A 110 12.21 -12.96 -1.14
C ASN A 110 12.23 -11.49 -0.71
N ILE A 111 11.55 -11.13 0.38
CA ILE A 111 11.41 -9.73 0.79
C ILE A 111 12.76 -9.03 1.04
N TYR A 112 13.76 -9.78 1.53
CA TYR A 112 15.12 -9.24 1.73
C TYR A 112 15.83 -8.95 0.41
N LYS A 113 15.77 -9.88 -0.54
CA LYS A 113 16.32 -9.68 -1.88
C LYS A 113 15.65 -8.50 -2.59
N SER A 114 14.32 -8.38 -2.49
CA SER A 114 13.59 -7.23 -3.02
C SER A 114 14.05 -5.92 -2.38
N LYS A 115 14.33 -5.92 -1.07
CA LYS A 115 14.81 -4.74 -0.34
C LYS A 115 16.24 -4.36 -0.73
N GLU A 116 17.13 -5.33 -0.92
CA GLU A 116 18.50 -5.10 -1.40
C GLU A 116 18.49 -4.47 -2.80
N GLN A 117 17.69 -5.03 -3.72
CA GLN A 117 17.50 -4.47 -5.06
C GLN A 117 16.95 -3.04 -5.00
N TYR A 118 15.93 -2.80 -4.16
CA TYR A 118 15.40 -1.47 -3.93
C TYR A 118 16.49 -0.49 -3.47
N SER A 119 17.31 -0.87 -2.49
CA SER A 119 18.39 -0.01 -1.99
C SER A 119 19.42 0.30 -3.08
N ALA A 120 19.81 -0.70 -3.88
CA ALA A 120 20.74 -0.51 -4.98
C ALA A 120 20.21 0.48 -6.04
N ILE A 121 18.91 0.39 -6.38
CA ILE A 121 18.27 1.33 -7.31
C ILE A 121 18.26 2.75 -6.74
N ILE A 122 17.93 2.91 -5.45
CA ILE A 122 17.95 4.23 -4.79
C ILE A 122 19.36 4.84 -4.82
N TYR A 123 20.41 4.07 -4.53
CA TYR A 123 21.78 4.57 -4.63
C TYR A 123 22.13 4.98 -6.06
N SER A 124 21.72 4.21 -7.06
CA SER A 124 21.94 4.57 -8.46
C SER A 124 21.20 5.87 -8.85
N ILE A 125 19.99 6.10 -8.34
CA ILE A 125 19.27 7.37 -8.52
C ILE A 125 20.06 8.53 -7.89
N ILE A 126 20.54 8.35 -6.65
CA ILE A 126 21.33 9.36 -5.93
C ILE A 126 22.61 9.70 -6.70
N ASP A 127 23.35 8.70 -7.15
CA ASP A 127 24.59 8.90 -7.91
C ASP A 127 24.34 9.67 -9.21
N LYS A 128 23.23 9.36 -9.92
CA LYS A 128 22.84 10.09 -11.13
C LYS A 128 22.39 11.52 -10.86
N ILE A 129 21.67 11.78 -9.77
CA ILE A 129 21.34 13.14 -9.35
C ILE A 129 22.61 13.97 -9.15
N ILE A 130 23.63 13.40 -8.52
CA ILE A 130 24.91 14.08 -8.26
C ILE A 130 25.72 14.24 -9.55
N GLU A 131 25.80 13.20 -10.38
CA GLU A 131 26.55 13.21 -11.65
C GLU A 131 26.08 14.32 -12.59
N TYR A 132 24.76 14.55 -12.65
CA TYR A 132 24.14 15.56 -13.48
C TYR A 132 23.87 16.89 -12.75
N ASP A 133 24.34 17.06 -11.52
CA ASP A 133 24.13 18.25 -10.69
C ASP A 133 22.66 18.71 -10.64
N ILE A 134 21.74 17.77 -10.46
CA ILE A 134 20.30 18.04 -10.44
C ILE A 134 19.93 18.67 -9.09
N ASP A 135 19.46 19.91 -9.12
CA ASP A 135 18.92 20.60 -7.94
C ASP A 135 17.58 19.99 -7.50
N VAL A 136 17.64 19.03 -6.58
CA VAL A 136 16.44 18.38 -6.02
C VAL A 136 15.56 19.29 -5.15
N SER A 137 16.05 20.49 -4.79
CA SER A 137 15.26 21.48 -4.05
C SER A 137 14.31 22.28 -4.97
N ASN A 138 14.59 22.29 -6.28
CA ASN A 138 13.74 22.94 -7.27
C ASN A 138 12.35 22.26 -7.32
N ASN A 139 11.31 23.08 -7.15
CA ASN A 139 9.93 22.60 -7.13
C ASN A 139 9.44 22.06 -8.48
N ASN A 140 10.12 22.38 -9.58
CA ASN A 140 9.75 22.06 -10.95
C ASN A 140 10.62 20.97 -11.61
N ILE A 141 11.55 20.30 -10.90
CA ILE A 141 12.42 19.25 -11.50
C ILE A 141 11.68 18.15 -12.26
N HIS A 142 10.42 17.91 -11.93
CA HIS A 142 9.57 16.92 -12.58
C HIS A 142 9.08 17.34 -13.97
N LYS A 143 9.27 18.61 -14.35
CA LYS A 143 8.90 19.19 -15.65
C LYS A 143 10.12 19.37 -16.57
N GLU A 144 11.31 19.15 -16.03
CA GLU A 144 12.57 19.21 -16.78
C GLU A 144 12.81 17.87 -17.48
N ASN A 145 13.56 17.91 -18.58
CA ASN A 145 14.02 16.69 -19.24
C ASN A 145 15.09 16.06 -18.34
N ILE A 146 14.71 14.98 -17.66
CA ILE A 146 15.65 14.18 -16.88
C ILE A 146 16.50 13.30 -17.81
N PRO A 147 17.77 13.05 -17.48
CA PRO A 147 18.60 12.14 -18.25
C PRO A 147 17.99 10.74 -18.37
N ASP A 148 18.12 10.13 -19.56
CA ASP A 148 17.49 8.83 -19.89
C ASP A 148 17.89 7.71 -18.92
N ASP A 149 19.13 7.70 -18.44
CA ASP A 149 19.64 6.71 -17.49
C ASP A 149 19.07 6.90 -16.08
N LEU A 150 18.86 8.15 -15.64
CA LEU A 150 18.11 8.47 -14.44
C LEU A 150 16.64 8.03 -14.59
N GLU A 151 16.01 8.29 -15.73
CA GLU A 151 14.64 7.84 -15.99
C GLU A 151 14.52 6.30 -15.95
N LYS A 152 15.47 5.58 -16.55
CA LYS A 152 15.53 4.11 -16.47
C LYS A 152 15.61 3.62 -15.02
N ASN A 153 16.39 4.28 -14.17
CA ASN A 153 16.46 3.96 -12.75
C ASN A 153 15.14 4.24 -12.02
N LEU A 154 14.46 5.35 -12.32
CA LEU A 154 13.13 5.63 -11.78
C LEU A 154 12.15 4.52 -12.19
N ILE A 155 12.12 4.12 -13.46
CA ILE A 155 11.27 3.03 -13.97
C ILE A 155 11.59 1.71 -13.25
N ALA A 156 12.87 1.40 -13.05
CA ALA A 156 13.31 0.21 -12.32
C ALA A 156 12.78 0.20 -10.88
N LEU A 157 12.81 1.36 -10.20
CA LEU A 157 12.23 1.53 -8.87
C LEU A 157 10.72 1.23 -8.86
N LYS A 158 9.97 1.79 -9.83
CA LYS A 158 8.52 1.52 -9.96
C LYS A 158 8.25 0.03 -10.12
N LYS A 159 8.97 -0.64 -11.03
CA LYS A 159 8.82 -2.08 -11.28
C LYS A 159 9.12 -2.90 -10.03
N ASN A 160 10.17 -2.58 -9.29
CA ASN A 160 10.52 -3.28 -8.05
C ASN A 160 9.38 -3.17 -7.02
N LEU A 161 8.86 -1.96 -6.81
CA LEU A 161 7.78 -1.73 -5.85
C LEU A 161 6.46 -2.40 -6.28
N ILE A 162 6.06 -2.31 -7.56
CA ILE A 162 4.89 -3.03 -8.11
C ILE A 162 5.03 -4.53 -7.88
N ASN A 163 6.18 -5.09 -8.23
CA ASN A 163 6.42 -6.53 -8.11
C ASN A 163 6.30 -7.01 -6.67
N ARG A 164 6.76 -6.21 -5.70
CA ARG A 164 6.61 -6.50 -4.27
C ARG A 164 5.14 -6.53 -3.85
N GLU A 165 4.34 -5.57 -4.31
CA GLU A 165 2.89 -5.54 -4.01
C GLU A 165 2.13 -6.69 -4.67
N VAL A 166 2.40 -6.95 -5.95
CA VAL A 166 1.81 -8.09 -6.68
C VAL A 166 2.16 -9.42 -6.01
N THR A 167 3.40 -9.58 -5.56
CA THR A 167 3.85 -10.77 -4.82
C THR A 167 3.06 -10.94 -3.53
N ALA A 168 2.87 -9.86 -2.76
CA ALA A 168 2.07 -9.90 -1.54
C ALA A 168 0.62 -10.28 -1.80
N TRP A 169 -0.01 -9.74 -2.85
CA TRP A 169 -1.36 -10.14 -3.26
C TRP A 169 -1.46 -11.60 -3.72
N ASN A 170 -0.45 -12.11 -4.41
CA ASN A 170 -0.42 -13.51 -4.83
C ASN A 170 -0.27 -14.45 -3.63
N ASN A 171 0.61 -14.09 -2.68
CA ASN A 171 0.71 -14.80 -1.41
C ASN A 171 -0.62 -14.75 -0.65
N ALA A 172 -1.25 -13.58 -0.55
CA ALA A 172 -2.56 -13.39 0.08
C ALA A 172 -3.62 -14.34 -0.49
N LYS A 173 -3.74 -14.40 -1.82
CA LYS A 173 -4.69 -15.28 -2.50
C LYS A 173 -4.49 -16.75 -2.12
N SER A 174 -3.25 -17.20 -1.96
CA SER A 174 -2.95 -18.58 -1.56
C SER A 174 -3.32 -18.93 -0.11
N MET A 175 -3.45 -17.92 0.76
CA MET A 175 -3.74 -18.10 2.20
C MET A 175 -5.21 -17.91 2.56
N VAL A 176 -5.97 -17.27 1.68
CA VAL A 176 -7.39 -16.95 1.87
C VAL A 176 -8.25 -18.04 1.27
N ASN A 177 -9.16 -18.60 2.07
CA ASN A 177 -10.23 -19.44 1.53
C ASN A 177 -11.32 -18.56 0.89
N ILE A 178 -11.32 -18.45 -0.44
CA ILE A 178 -12.32 -17.73 -1.24
C ILE A 178 -13.46 -18.70 -1.56
N LYS A 179 -14.65 -18.44 -1.01
CA LYS A 179 -15.75 -19.42 -1.01
C LYS A 179 -16.61 -19.41 -2.28
N ASN A 180 -16.72 -18.27 -2.95
CA ASN A 180 -17.63 -18.09 -4.07
C ASN A 180 -17.15 -16.98 -5.02
N SER A 181 -17.84 -16.83 -6.16
CA SER A 181 -17.52 -15.83 -7.18
C SER A 181 -17.67 -14.39 -6.68
N HIS A 182 -18.54 -14.14 -5.70
CA HIS A 182 -18.70 -12.81 -5.10
C HIS A 182 -17.47 -12.40 -4.27
N GLU A 183 -16.96 -13.31 -3.42
CA GLU A 183 -15.73 -13.08 -2.66
C GLU A 183 -14.53 -12.89 -3.61
N GLU A 184 -14.40 -13.71 -4.65
CA GLU A 184 -13.34 -13.59 -5.66
C GLU A 184 -13.40 -12.24 -6.39
N PHE A 185 -14.62 -11.79 -6.72
CA PHE A 185 -14.84 -10.50 -7.35
C PHE A 185 -14.40 -9.34 -6.45
N ILE A 186 -14.80 -9.34 -5.17
CA ILE A 186 -14.37 -8.31 -4.21
C ILE A 186 -12.87 -8.36 -4.00
N PHE A 187 -12.26 -9.55 -3.88
CA PHE A 187 -10.80 -9.69 -3.77
C PHE A 187 -10.08 -9.00 -4.93
N ASN A 188 -10.51 -9.29 -6.16
CA ASN A 188 -9.89 -8.71 -7.36
C ASN A 188 -10.09 -7.19 -7.42
N LYS A 189 -11.24 -6.67 -6.99
CA LYS A 189 -11.49 -5.23 -6.93
C LYS A 189 -10.67 -4.53 -5.85
N VAL A 190 -10.48 -5.14 -4.68
CA VAL A 190 -9.61 -4.59 -3.63
C VAL A 190 -8.16 -4.56 -4.11
N LYS A 191 -7.69 -5.63 -4.78
CA LYS A 191 -6.35 -5.69 -5.40
C LYS A 191 -6.19 -4.62 -6.48
N GLU A 192 -7.15 -4.48 -7.38
CA GLU A 192 -7.15 -3.47 -8.45
C GLU A 192 -7.07 -2.06 -7.88
N TYR A 193 -7.95 -1.74 -6.91
CA TYR A 193 -7.91 -0.45 -6.21
C TYR A 193 -6.56 -0.20 -5.56
N ALA A 194 -6.04 -1.17 -4.78
CA ALA A 194 -4.74 -1.03 -4.13
C ALA A 194 -3.63 -0.74 -5.16
N LEU A 195 -3.52 -1.55 -6.21
CA LEU A 195 -2.52 -1.37 -7.27
C LEU A 195 -2.67 -0.03 -8.02
N ALA A 196 -3.89 0.44 -8.24
CA ALA A 196 -4.15 1.74 -8.87
C ALA A 196 -3.75 2.93 -7.99
N THR A 197 -3.77 2.77 -6.65
CA THR A 197 -3.34 3.84 -5.72
C THR A 197 -1.82 3.98 -5.61
N TYR A 198 -1.05 3.00 -6.08
CA TYR A 198 0.39 3.13 -6.14
C TYR A 198 0.81 4.02 -7.32
N ASN A 199 0.81 5.33 -7.08
CA ASN A 199 1.41 6.30 -7.98
C ASN A 199 2.92 6.33 -7.74
N PHE A 200 3.67 5.46 -8.40
CA PHE A 200 5.13 5.55 -8.42
C PHE A 200 5.50 6.78 -9.23
N GLY A 201 5.64 7.92 -8.54
CA GLY A 201 5.63 9.23 -9.16
C GLY A 201 6.85 9.55 -10.02
N ASN A 202 6.94 10.81 -10.43
CA ASN A 202 8.10 11.38 -11.11
C ASN A 202 9.27 11.56 -10.13
N LEU A 203 10.42 12.07 -10.62
CA LEU A 203 11.61 12.30 -9.81
C LEU A 203 11.32 13.05 -8.50
N LYS A 204 10.45 14.07 -8.53
CA LYS A 204 10.05 14.85 -7.35
C LYS A 204 9.37 13.99 -6.28
N SER A 205 8.43 13.14 -6.68
CA SER A 205 7.78 12.21 -5.74
C SER A 205 8.79 11.24 -5.14
N VAL A 206 9.67 10.67 -5.98
CA VAL A 206 10.72 9.73 -5.54
C VAL A 206 11.68 10.39 -4.55
N VAL A 207 12.13 11.61 -4.81
CA VAL A 207 13.00 12.36 -3.89
C VAL A 207 12.33 12.52 -2.53
N ARG A 208 11.06 12.94 -2.51
CA ARG A 208 10.30 13.19 -1.29
C ARG A 208 9.98 11.91 -0.52
N GLU A 209 9.47 10.89 -1.20
CA GLU A 209 8.98 9.66 -0.57
C GLU A 209 10.12 8.79 -0.02
N HIS A 210 11.32 8.94 -0.59
CA HIS A 210 12.51 8.20 -0.18
C HIS A 210 13.55 9.05 0.57
N ASN A 211 13.19 10.29 0.94
CA ASN A 211 14.05 11.23 1.68
C ASN A 211 15.45 11.42 1.07
N ILE A 212 15.54 11.42 -0.26
CA ILE A 212 16.81 11.53 -0.99
C ILE A 212 17.48 12.88 -0.70
N ASP A 213 16.70 13.95 -0.60
CA ASP A 213 17.15 15.31 -0.25
C ASP A 213 17.89 15.34 1.10
N THR A 214 17.43 14.55 2.06
CA THR A 214 18.05 14.42 3.37
C THR A 214 19.35 13.65 3.27
N ILE A 215 19.36 12.53 2.52
CA ILE A 215 20.55 11.72 2.30
C ILE A 215 21.66 12.54 1.62
N LEU A 216 21.32 13.28 0.57
CA LEU A 216 22.26 14.14 -0.16
C LEU A 216 22.93 15.16 0.77
N ARG A 217 22.14 15.85 1.62
CA ARG A 217 22.62 16.79 2.63
C ARG A 217 23.59 16.15 3.63
N TYR A 218 23.29 14.95 4.12
CA TYR A 218 24.18 14.23 5.06
C TYR A 218 25.48 13.75 4.42
N THR A 219 25.47 13.40 3.13
CA THR A 219 26.67 12.91 2.43
C THR A 219 27.69 13.99 2.06
N LYS A 220 27.46 15.27 2.41
CA LYS A 220 28.28 16.44 2.02
C LYS A 220 28.50 16.55 0.49
N LYS A 221 27.58 16.00 -0.30
CA LYS A 221 27.64 16.06 -1.78
C LYS A 221 26.83 17.22 -2.38
N VAL A 222 26.20 18.05 -1.53
CA VAL A 222 25.66 19.36 -1.89
C VAL A 222 25.96 20.29 -0.71
N ALA A 223 26.78 21.31 -0.95
CA ALA A 223 27.06 22.42 -0.04
C ALA A 223 26.36 23.67 -0.56
#